data_AF-Q2G0L3-F1
#
_entry.id   AF-Q2G0L3-F1
#
_cell.length_a   1.000
_cell.length_b   1.000
_cell.length_c   1.000
_cell.angle_alpha   90.00
_cell.angle_beta   90.00
_cell.angle_gamma   90.00
#
_symmetry.space_group_name_H-M   'P 1'
#
loop_
_entity.id
_entity.type
_entity.pdbx_description
1 polymer ?
#
loop_
_entity_poly.entity_id
_entity_poly.type
_entity_poly.pdbx_seq_one_letter_code
_entity_poly.pdbx_strand_id
1 'polypeptide(L)'
;MNYILGTILESKITGVEKAQINRLKLFKQHGISSKCVYVKWNPYSYTYAKQHQIENDVFTMYDYFQKAINYKKTKQVNWIQYWEKSCRYTLKFVENSNDVRIYDEEQFVMYAHFLDKQYHQLNYVNYFDHKRRKVKRELYDGRGFLSCSRILGEGQRIVLENYYTPNGEIVIQKYFDDIKGKNTLTKVILNEDQHQQFFDTEDELVQYFLHQLCKNNDQIILDRPHELGNVIAGLNQSIPVIVVLHSTHLSGAGNGIKSFYKTVFNNLTRYKAIVVSTEKQCQDISQYIENKIPVINIPVGYVANLKYQFDINQKEKNHIISIARLVENKQIKHQIEVIKQLVTKHPNIQLNIYGHGNGLSEYRQLVEDYHLSEHVKFHGFKTHINEEIAKAELMLSTSKMEGFGLAILESLSVGTPVISYDVDYGPSELIQDGFNGYLVPQGDINQMVEKVDQLLNNTQKLQQFSINSIESAQQYNATTISTKWQNILN
;
A
#
# COMPACT_ATOMS: atom_id res chain seq x y z
N MET A 1 17.91 -2.29 15.71
CA MET A 1 16.86 -1.58 14.94
C MET A 1 16.05 -2.60 14.15
N ASN A 2 14.74 -2.45 14.06
CA ASN A 2 13.88 -3.31 13.23
C ASN A 2 13.48 -2.59 11.94
N TYR A 3 13.98 -3.06 10.80
CA TYR A 3 13.66 -2.46 9.50
C TYR A 3 12.48 -3.18 8.83
N ILE A 4 11.34 -2.51 8.76
CA ILE A 4 10.14 -2.97 8.05
C ILE A 4 10.35 -2.69 6.56
N LEU A 5 10.71 -3.71 5.78
CA LEU A 5 11.15 -3.58 4.41
C LEU A 5 10.00 -3.77 3.41
N GLY A 6 9.75 -2.73 2.63
CA GLY A 6 8.79 -2.69 1.52
C GLY A 6 9.45 -2.29 0.19
N THR A 7 8.63 -2.22 -0.86
CA THR A 7 9.12 -1.89 -2.20
C THR A 7 8.88 -0.43 -2.55
N ILE A 8 7.64 0.05 -2.42
CA ILE A 8 7.28 1.44 -2.67
C ILE A 8 6.11 1.88 -1.79
N LEU A 9 6.12 3.14 -1.33
CA LEU A 9 4.97 3.80 -0.71
C LEU A 9 4.32 4.73 -1.71
N GLU A 10 3.01 4.60 -1.93
CA GLU A 10 2.24 5.40 -2.89
C GLU A 10 1.07 6.13 -2.21
N SER A 11 0.43 7.05 -2.92
CA SER A 11 -0.74 7.81 -2.42
C SER A 11 -1.93 6.93 -2.05
N LYS A 12 -2.09 5.80 -2.74
CA LYS A 12 -3.13 4.81 -2.49
C LYS A 12 -2.47 3.52 -2.01
N ILE A 13 -2.41 3.36 -0.70
CA ILE A 13 -1.78 2.19 -0.07
C ILE A 13 -2.64 0.93 -0.21
N THR A 14 -1.98 -0.23 -0.28
CA THR A 14 -2.67 -1.53 -0.22
C THR A 14 -2.72 -2.06 1.22
N GLY A 15 -3.31 -3.24 1.42
CA GLY A 15 -3.29 -3.92 2.71
C GLY A 15 -1.88 -4.20 3.24
N VAL A 16 -0.89 -4.36 2.35
CA VAL A 16 0.52 -4.61 2.74
C VAL A 16 1.13 -3.35 3.36
N GLU A 17 1.02 -2.20 2.70
CA GLU A 17 1.53 -0.93 3.25
C GLU A 17 0.75 -0.55 4.50
N LYS A 18 -0.56 -0.80 4.55
CA LYS A 18 -1.35 -0.61 5.77
C LYS A 18 -0.84 -1.45 6.94
N ALA A 19 -0.50 -2.72 6.70
CA ALA A 19 0.11 -3.59 7.69
C ALA A 19 1.49 -3.09 8.16
N GLN A 20 2.32 -2.59 7.25
CA GLN A 20 3.61 -1.96 7.59
C GLN A 20 3.42 -0.76 8.50
N ILE A 21 2.48 0.14 8.15
CA ILE A 21 2.16 1.34 8.92
C ILE A 21 1.59 0.98 10.29
N ASN A 22 0.70 0.00 10.36
CA ASN A 22 0.16 -0.50 11.62
C ASN A 22 1.27 -1.01 12.53
N ARG A 23 2.16 -1.85 12.00
CA ARG A 23 3.30 -2.39 12.76
C ARG A 23 4.24 -1.28 13.22
N LEU A 24 4.55 -0.32 12.37
CA LEU A 24 5.42 0.82 12.71
C LEU A 24 4.82 1.66 13.86
N LYS A 25 3.53 1.97 13.79
CA LYS A 25 2.81 2.71 14.85
C LYS A 25 2.76 1.91 16.15
N LEU A 26 2.48 0.61 16.06
CA LEU A 26 2.43 -0.30 17.19
C LEU A 26 3.77 -0.37 17.92
N PHE A 27 4.86 -0.51 17.15
CA PHE A 27 6.22 -0.57 17.69
C PHE A 27 6.59 0.72 18.41
N LYS A 28 6.28 1.88 17.82
CA LYS A 28 6.48 3.18 18.44
C LYS A 28 5.74 3.33 19.76
N GLN A 29 4.49 2.88 19.84
CA GLN A 29 3.67 2.91 21.06
C GLN A 29 4.25 2.05 22.20
N HIS A 30 4.99 1.00 21.87
CA HIS A 30 5.53 0.03 22.84
C HIS A 30 7.06 0.10 22.97
N GLY A 31 7.69 1.19 22.54
CA GLY A 31 9.13 1.42 22.68
C GLY A 31 10.03 0.51 21.83
N ILE A 32 9.48 -0.16 20.81
CA ILE A 32 10.23 -1.04 19.91
C ILE A 32 10.85 -0.19 18.80
N SER A 33 12.19 -0.09 18.80
CA SER A 33 12.93 0.71 17.81
C SER A 33 12.74 0.15 16.40
N SER A 34 12.18 0.96 15.49
CA SER A 34 11.88 0.53 14.13
C SER A 34 11.85 1.67 13.12
N LYS A 35 12.06 1.31 11.85
CA LYS A 35 11.90 2.19 10.68
C LYS A 35 11.25 1.40 9.55
N CYS A 36 10.42 2.06 8.74
CA CYS A 36 9.95 1.47 7.49
C CYS A 36 10.81 1.96 6.32
N VAL A 37 11.29 1.02 5.52
CA VAL A 37 12.27 1.25 4.46
C VAL A 37 11.72 0.76 3.14
N TYR A 38 11.69 1.61 2.12
CA TYR A 38 11.24 1.26 0.77
C TYR A 38 12.39 1.32 -0.22
N VAL A 39 12.56 0.28 -1.05
CA VAL A 39 13.75 0.19 -1.91
C VAL A 39 13.61 0.90 -3.25
N LYS A 40 12.39 1.17 -3.74
CA LYS A 40 12.17 1.86 -5.02
C LYS A 40 12.14 3.37 -4.83
N TRP A 41 12.57 4.08 -5.87
CA TRP A 41 12.50 5.53 -5.90
C TRP A 41 11.05 6.00 -6.05
N ASN A 42 10.63 6.88 -5.14
CA ASN A 42 9.41 7.64 -5.28
C ASN A 42 9.61 9.05 -4.70
N PRO A 43 9.61 10.12 -5.52
CA PRO A 43 9.85 11.49 -5.06
C PRO A 43 8.76 12.00 -4.10
N TYR A 44 7.64 11.28 -3.98
CA TYR A 44 6.53 11.66 -3.11
C TYR A 44 6.39 10.76 -1.88
N SER A 45 7.33 9.82 -1.66
CA SER A 45 7.29 8.91 -0.51
C SER A 45 7.18 9.67 0.83
N TYR A 46 7.98 10.73 1.01
CA TYR A 46 7.90 11.60 2.19
C TYR A 46 6.52 12.24 2.37
N THR A 47 5.93 12.75 1.27
CA THR A 47 4.60 13.36 1.28
C THR A 47 3.53 12.34 1.69
N TYR A 48 3.59 11.12 1.17
CA TYR A 48 2.66 10.06 1.51
C TYR A 48 2.85 9.57 2.95
N ALA A 49 4.09 9.44 3.42
CA ALA A 49 4.38 9.14 4.82
C ALA A 49 3.79 10.20 5.77
N LYS A 50 3.84 11.48 5.39
CA LYS A 50 3.24 12.58 6.16
C LYS A 50 1.72 12.49 6.23
N GLN A 51 1.05 12.07 5.15
CA GLN A 51 -0.41 11.82 5.15
C GLN A 51 -0.82 10.75 6.18
N HIS A 52 0.10 9.84 6.52
CA HIS A 52 -0.11 8.80 7.53
C HIS A 52 0.51 9.12 8.90
N GLN A 53 1.14 10.29 9.07
CA GLN A 53 1.84 10.76 10.28
C GLN A 53 3.00 9.86 10.72
N ILE A 54 3.81 9.41 9.75
CA ILE A 54 4.94 8.49 9.95
C ILE A 54 6.22 8.97 9.25
N GLU A 55 6.27 10.21 8.79
CA GLU A 55 7.35 10.76 7.97
C GLU A 55 8.72 10.79 8.64
N ASN A 56 8.78 10.76 9.98
CA ASN A 56 10.05 10.69 10.72
C ASN A 56 10.57 9.25 10.86
N ASP A 57 9.75 8.26 10.52
CA ASP A 57 10.01 6.84 10.72
C ASP A 57 10.00 6.04 9.40
N VAL A 58 9.89 6.73 8.26
CA VAL A 58 9.87 6.18 6.91
C VAL A 58 10.95 6.84 6.05
N PHE A 59 11.69 6.05 5.29
CA PHE A 59 12.57 6.56 4.23
C PHE A 59 12.76 5.54 3.11
N THR A 60 13.27 5.97 1.97
CA THR A 60 13.63 5.10 0.84
C THR A 60 15.14 4.82 0.78
N MET A 61 15.56 3.77 0.06
CA MET A 61 16.98 3.58 -0.30
C MET A 61 17.57 4.83 -0.97
N TYR A 62 16.77 5.52 -1.79
CA TYR A 62 17.18 6.74 -2.46
C TYR A 62 17.33 7.90 -1.47
N ASP A 63 16.44 8.03 -0.48
CA ASP A 63 16.61 9.01 0.61
C ASP A 63 17.92 8.80 1.37
N TYR A 64 18.33 7.55 1.57
CA TYR A 64 19.59 7.21 2.21
C TYR A 64 20.77 7.71 1.37
N PHE A 65 20.88 7.30 0.11
CA PHE A 65 22.01 7.69 -0.74
C PHE A 65 22.01 9.17 -1.14
N GLN A 66 20.83 9.78 -1.33
CA GLN A 66 20.69 11.22 -1.57
C GLN A 66 20.95 12.07 -0.32
N LYS A 67 21.27 11.45 0.83
CA LYS A 67 21.48 12.13 2.12
C LYS A 67 20.27 12.97 2.53
N ALA A 68 19.06 12.46 2.23
CA ALA A 68 17.79 13.17 2.34
C ALA A 68 16.86 12.65 3.45
N ILE A 69 17.20 11.59 4.19
CA ILE A 69 16.36 11.01 5.26
C ILE A 69 15.81 12.09 6.22
N ASN A 70 16.68 12.97 6.71
CA ASN A 70 16.31 14.06 7.63
C ASN A 70 16.18 15.42 6.93
N TYR A 71 16.24 15.45 5.59
CA TYR A 71 16.17 16.70 4.85
C TYR A 71 14.80 17.34 5.05
N LYS A 72 14.80 18.56 5.58
CA LYS A 72 13.65 19.44 5.64
C LYS A 72 13.92 20.61 4.74
N LYS A 73 12.95 20.96 3.89
CA LYS A 73 13.03 22.12 3.01
C LYS A 73 13.33 23.37 3.85
N THR A 74 14.43 24.05 3.57
CA THR A 74 14.81 25.28 4.30
C THR A 74 14.39 26.55 3.56
N LYS A 75 14.26 26.51 2.23
CA LYS A 75 13.92 27.68 1.40
C LYS A 75 12.97 27.30 0.27
N GLN A 76 12.02 28.20 0.00
CA GLN A 76 11.14 28.12 -1.16
C GLN A 76 11.80 28.84 -2.34
N VAL A 77 12.04 28.12 -3.43
CA VAL A 77 12.48 28.74 -4.69
C VAL A 77 11.25 29.26 -5.42
N ASN A 78 11.28 30.53 -5.84
CA ASN A 78 10.29 31.09 -6.75
C ASN A 78 10.78 30.86 -8.19
N TRP A 79 10.40 29.74 -8.79
CA TRP A 79 10.84 29.34 -10.13
C TRP A 79 10.39 30.31 -11.22
N ILE A 80 9.17 30.84 -11.09
CA ILE A 80 8.62 31.83 -12.03
C ILE A 80 9.50 33.07 -12.04
N GLN A 81 9.77 33.64 -10.86
CA GLN A 81 10.63 34.82 -10.73
C GLN A 81 12.07 34.52 -11.18
N TYR A 82 12.60 33.35 -10.87
CA TYR A 82 13.94 32.95 -11.31
C TYR A 82 14.04 32.92 -12.85
N TRP A 83 13.10 32.26 -13.53
CA TRP A 83 13.10 32.19 -14.99
C TRP A 83 12.87 33.56 -15.66
N GLU A 84 11.95 34.37 -15.16
CA GLU A 84 11.64 35.69 -15.74
C GLU A 84 12.72 36.73 -15.46
N LYS A 85 13.24 36.80 -14.23
CA LYS A 85 14.13 37.89 -13.79
C LYS A 85 15.59 37.54 -13.90
N SER A 86 15.97 36.33 -13.47
CA SER A 86 17.37 35.90 -13.49
C SER A 86 17.76 35.36 -14.86
N CYS A 87 16.92 34.53 -15.47
CA CYS A 87 17.21 33.94 -16.79
C CYS A 87 16.68 34.78 -17.97
N ARG A 88 15.78 35.74 -17.72
CA ARG A 88 15.14 36.60 -18.75
C ARG A 88 14.34 35.82 -19.79
N TYR A 89 13.78 34.67 -19.41
CA TYR A 89 12.91 33.88 -20.26
C TYR A 89 11.51 34.47 -20.35
N THR A 90 10.85 34.22 -21.47
CA THR A 90 9.42 34.52 -21.66
C THR A 90 8.59 33.31 -21.22
N LEU A 91 7.66 33.53 -20.30
CA LEU A 91 6.78 32.48 -19.77
C LEU A 91 5.39 32.60 -20.38
N LYS A 92 4.82 31.47 -20.80
CA LYS A 92 3.43 31.35 -21.25
C LYS A 92 2.71 30.29 -20.42
N PHE A 93 1.77 30.71 -19.59
CA PHE A 93 0.95 29.84 -18.75
C PHE A 93 -0.08 29.09 -19.58
N VAL A 94 -0.30 27.82 -19.26
CA VAL A 94 -1.27 26.96 -19.95
C VAL A 94 -2.62 27.04 -19.25
N GLU A 95 -3.68 27.30 -19.99
CA GLU A 95 -5.04 27.36 -19.45
C GLU A 95 -5.47 26.03 -18.84
N ASN A 96 -6.20 26.10 -17.73
CA ASN A 96 -6.77 24.94 -17.03
C ASN A 96 -5.74 23.88 -16.58
N SER A 97 -4.47 24.24 -16.46
CA SER A 97 -3.44 23.39 -15.87
C SER A 97 -2.45 24.20 -15.01
N ASN A 98 -1.61 23.50 -14.26
CA ASN A 98 -0.53 24.11 -13.47
C ASN A 98 0.77 24.10 -14.27
N ASP A 99 0.70 24.38 -15.58
CA ASP A 99 1.82 24.24 -16.49
C ASP A 99 2.28 25.58 -17.05
N VAL A 100 3.59 25.66 -17.32
CA VAL A 100 4.25 26.84 -17.87
C VAL A 100 5.16 26.41 -19.02
N ARG A 101 4.98 27.05 -20.18
CA ARG A 101 5.89 26.96 -21.33
C ARG A 101 6.91 28.08 -21.21
N ILE A 102 8.19 27.75 -21.27
CA ILE A 102 9.29 28.69 -21.12
C ILE A 102 10.04 28.81 -22.45
N TYR A 103 10.26 30.06 -22.87
CA TYR A 103 10.91 30.43 -24.11
C TYR A 103 12.16 31.26 -23.83
N ASP A 104 13.24 30.95 -24.54
CA ASP A 104 14.40 31.82 -24.67
C ASP A 104 14.24 32.56 -26.00
N GLU A 105 13.97 33.86 -25.93
CA GLU A 105 13.46 34.65 -27.06
C GLU A 105 12.24 33.96 -27.71
N GLU A 106 12.36 33.48 -28.94
CA GLU A 106 11.31 32.75 -29.66
C GLU A 106 11.42 31.22 -29.54
N GLN A 107 12.56 30.72 -29.04
CA GLN A 107 12.83 29.29 -28.95
C GLN A 107 12.15 28.68 -27.72
N PHE A 108 11.38 27.61 -27.95
CA PHE A 108 10.80 26.83 -26.85
C PHE A 108 11.87 25.94 -26.21
N VAL A 109 12.22 26.24 -24.95
CA VAL A 109 13.34 25.58 -24.26
C VAL A 109 12.89 24.65 -23.14
N MET A 110 11.82 24.98 -22.42
CA MET A 110 11.34 24.17 -21.29
C MET A 110 9.82 24.13 -21.17
N TYR A 111 9.34 23.06 -20.52
CA TYR A 111 7.97 22.89 -20.04
C TYR A 111 8.02 22.51 -18.56
N ALA A 112 7.43 23.31 -17.69
CA ALA A 112 7.35 23.04 -16.26
C ALA A 112 5.93 22.68 -15.87
N HIS A 113 5.79 21.67 -15.01
CA HIS A 113 4.52 21.31 -14.36
C HIS A 113 4.67 21.46 -12.84
N PHE A 114 3.69 22.10 -12.22
CA PHE A 114 3.63 22.33 -10.77
C PHE A 114 2.49 21.54 -10.12
N LEU A 115 2.67 21.19 -8.84
CA LEU A 115 1.67 20.48 -8.05
C LEU A 115 0.52 21.38 -7.59
N ASP A 116 0.73 22.71 -7.57
CA ASP A 116 -0.21 23.70 -7.07
C ASP A 116 -0.42 24.85 -8.05
N LYS A 117 -1.58 25.52 -7.93
CA LYS A 117 -1.99 26.65 -8.79
C LYS A 117 -1.19 27.93 -8.54
N GLN A 118 -0.48 28.00 -7.42
CA GLN A 118 0.37 29.14 -7.06
C GLN A 118 1.82 28.95 -7.55
N TYR A 119 2.11 27.85 -8.26
CA TYR A 119 3.42 27.55 -8.83
C TYR A 119 4.56 27.48 -7.79
N HIS A 120 4.26 27.04 -6.57
CA HIS A 120 5.26 26.92 -5.51
C HIS A 120 6.02 25.59 -5.55
N GLN A 121 5.38 24.49 -5.92
CA GLN A 121 5.99 23.16 -5.90
C GLN A 121 6.12 22.62 -7.30
N LEU A 122 7.35 22.60 -7.79
CA LEU A 122 7.70 22.00 -9.06
C LEU A 122 7.55 20.48 -8.96
N ASN A 123 6.86 19.87 -9.94
CA ASN A 123 6.78 18.42 -10.09
C ASN A 123 7.87 17.94 -11.05
N TYR A 124 7.88 18.50 -12.27
CA TYR A 124 8.91 18.21 -13.26
C TYR A 124 9.17 19.37 -14.21
N VAL A 125 10.34 19.36 -14.83
CA VAL A 125 10.71 20.23 -15.96
C VAL A 125 11.19 19.37 -17.12
N ASN A 126 10.57 19.52 -18.29
CA ASN A 126 11.07 18.96 -19.53
C ASN A 126 11.90 20.00 -20.27
N TYR A 127 13.00 19.57 -20.89
CA TYR A 127 13.90 20.40 -21.69
C TYR A 127 13.83 19.95 -23.15
N PHE A 128 13.91 20.90 -24.07
CA PHE A 128 13.74 20.67 -25.50
C PHE A 128 14.94 21.17 -26.31
N ASP A 129 15.26 20.46 -27.39
CA ASP A 129 16.23 20.95 -28.38
C ASP A 129 15.58 21.91 -29.39
N HIS A 130 16.38 22.45 -30.31
CA HIS A 130 15.93 23.37 -31.36
C HIS A 130 14.88 22.76 -32.32
N LYS A 131 14.76 21.43 -32.37
CA LYS A 131 13.72 20.70 -33.15
C LYS A 131 12.49 20.37 -32.31
N ARG A 132 12.36 20.94 -31.10
CA ARG A 132 11.31 20.66 -30.11
C ARG A 132 11.23 19.20 -29.68
N ARG A 133 12.33 18.45 -29.78
CA ARG A 133 12.40 17.10 -29.19
C ARG A 133 12.74 17.24 -27.72
N LYS A 134 11.99 16.56 -26.86
CA LYS A 134 12.30 16.50 -25.42
C LYS A 134 13.57 15.68 -25.23
N VAL A 135 14.59 16.28 -24.62
CA VAL A 135 15.94 15.69 -24.42
C VAL A 135 16.24 15.36 -22.97
N LYS A 136 15.60 16.05 -22.03
CA LYS A 136 15.78 15.82 -20.59
C LYS A 136 14.47 16.03 -19.84
N ARG A 137 14.24 15.26 -18.79
CA ARG A 137 13.24 15.54 -17.76
C ARG A 137 13.91 15.60 -16.39
N GLU A 138 13.68 16.66 -15.66
CA GLU A 138 14.00 16.77 -14.23
C GLU A 138 12.75 16.49 -13.40
N LEU A 139 12.90 15.73 -12.31
CA LEU A 139 11.86 15.29 -11.40
C LEU A 139 12.23 15.77 -9.99
N TYR A 140 11.32 16.51 -9.38
CA TYR A 140 11.53 17.13 -8.09
C TYR A 140 10.88 16.30 -6.99
N ASP A 141 11.57 16.21 -5.86
CA ASP A 141 11.05 15.61 -4.65
C ASP A 141 9.91 16.44 -4.05
N GLY A 142 8.99 15.82 -3.31
CA GLY A 142 7.94 16.53 -2.57
C GLY A 142 8.46 17.54 -1.54
N ARG A 143 9.72 17.42 -1.10
CA ARG A 143 10.46 18.39 -0.28
C ARG A 143 11.10 19.52 -1.10
N GLY A 144 11.02 19.47 -2.43
CA GLY A 144 11.30 20.57 -3.36
C GLY A 144 12.72 20.65 -3.93
N PHE A 145 13.57 19.65 -3.71
CA PHE A 145 14.89 19.58 -4.36
C PHE A 145 14.82 18.75 -5.65
N LEU A 146 15.76 18.99 -6.58
CA LEU A 146 15.91 18.14 -7.77
C LEU A 146 16.33 16.74 -7.30
N SER A 147 15.47 15.74 -7.47
CA SER A 147 15.79 14.38 -7.01
C SER A 147 16.32 13.50 -8.11
N CYS A 148 15.80 13.63 -9.33
CA CYS A 148 16.16 12.77 -10.43
C CYS A 148 16.15 13.55 -11.75
N SER A 149 17.09 13.27 -12.64
CA SER A 149 17.03 13.70 -14.03
C SER A 149 17.09 12.50 -14.95
N ARG A 150 16.34 12.55 -16.04
CA ARG A 150 16.26 11.54 -17.10
C ARG A 150 16.76 12.16 -18.39
N ILE A 151 17.83 11.61 -18.95
CA ILE A 151 18.29 11.94 -20.29
C ILE A 151 17.58 11.02 -21.27
N LEU A 152 17.01 11.61 -22.33
CA LEU A 152 16.22 10.91 -23.31
C LEU A 152 16.96 10.82 -24.64
N GLY A 153 17.06 9.61 -25.16
CA GLY A 153 17.60 9.32 -26.48
C GLY A 153 16.52 9.31 -27.56
N GLU A 154 16.81 8.59 -28.64
CA GLU A 154 15.87 8.35 -29.72
C GLU A 154 14.58 7.67 -29.22
N GLY A 155 13.45 7.97 -29.85
CA GLY A 155 12.16 7.39 -29.47
C GLY A 155 11.69 7.75 -28.05
N GLN A 156 12.26 8.79 -27.42
CA GLN A 156 11.93 9.21 -26.05
C GLN A 156 12.27 8.16 -24.98
N ARG A 157 13.20 7.25 -25.30
CA ARG A 157 13.73 6.24 -24.38
C ARG A 157 14.69 6.86 -23.38
N ILE A 158 14.66 6.40 -22.13
CA ILE A 158 15.62 6.87 -21.12
C ILE A 158 16.96 6.22 -21.43
N VAL A 159 18.04 7.00 -21.46
CA VAL A 159 19.42 6.49 -21.63
C VAL A 159 20.17 6.54 -20.30
N LEU A 160 19.88 7.55 -19.49
CA LEU A 160 20.51 7.79 -18.19
C LEU A 160 19.48 8.35 -17.21
N GLU A 161 19.48 7.81 -15.99
CA GLU A 161 18.92 8.47 -14.81
C GLU A 161 20.05 8.90 -13.87
N ASN A 162 20.05 10.16 -13.46
CA ASN A 162 20.90 10.65 -12.37
C ASN A 162 20.04 10.98 -11.17
N TYR A 163 20.44 10.55 -9.98
CA TYR A 163 19.79 10.87 -8.70
C TYR A 163 20.68 11.78 -7.87
N TYR A 164 20.09 12.82 -7.29
CA TYR A 164 20.83 13.94 -6.73
C TYR A 164 20.64 14.09 -5.23
N THR A 165 21.68 14.52 -4.51
CA THR A 165 21.51 15.08 -3.16
C THR A 165 20.74 16.41 -3.24
N PRO A 166 20.15 16.89 -2.12
CA PRO A 166 19.57 18.23 -2.07
C PRO A 166 20.52 19.38 -2.47
N ASN A 167 21.84 19.16 -2.42
CA ASN A 167 22.86 20.12 -2.82
C ASN A 167 23.28 19.98 -4.31
N GLY A 168 22.70 19.05 -5.05
CA GLY A 168 22.94 18.88 -6.50
C GLY A 168 24.06 17.92 -6.86
N GLU A 169 24.58 17.13 -5.92
CA GLU A 169 25.60 16.11 -6.20
C GLU A 169 24.95 14.83 -6.74
N ILE A 170 25.51 14.24 -7.80
CA ILE A 170 25.00 12.97 -8.36
C ILE A 170 25.48 11.80 -7.50
N VAL A 171 24.56 11.08 -6.88
CA VAL A 171 24.86 9.93 -6.01
C VAL A 171 24.56 8.59 -6.66
N ILE A 172 23.56 8.50 -7.54
CA ILE A 172 23.25 7.27 -8.29
C ILE A 172 23.12 7.62 -9.76
N GLN A 173 23.70 6.79 -10.62
CA GLN A 173 23.54 6.83 -12.06
C GLN A 173 23.03 5.48 -12.54
N LYS A 174 21.97 5.47 -13.34
CA LYS A 174 21.44 4.24 -13.97
C LYS A 174 21.47 4.39 -15.48
N TYR A 175 22.16 3.48 -16.15
CA TYR A 175 22.27 3.42 -17.59
C TYR A 175 21.29 2.42 -18.16
N PHE A 176 20.72 2.77 -19.31
CA PHE A 176 19.70 1.96 -19.97
C PHE A 176 19.98 1.84 -21.46
N ASP A 177 19.75 0.65 -21.98
CA ASP A 177 19.70 0.38 -23.41
C ASP A 177 18.26 0.09 -23.85
N ASP A 178 17.96 0.35 -25.13
CA ASP A 178 16.74 -0.15 -25.76
C ASP A 178 16.99 -1.58 -26.28
N ILE A 179 16.50 -2.56 -25.52
CA ILE A 179 16.53 -3.97 -25.93
C ILE A 179 15.12 -4.38 -26.31
N LYS A 180 14.89 -4.61 -27.61
CA LYS A 180 13.60 -5.08 -28.16
C LYS A 180 12.42 -4.18 -27.76
N GLY A 181 12.61 -2.85 -27.78
CA GLY A 181 11.58 -1.88 -27.45
C GLY A 181 11.34 -1.68 -25.95
N LYS A 182 12.21 -2.23 -25.09
CA LYS A 182 12.16 -2.09 -23.64
C LYS A 182 13.41 -1.38 -23.13
N ASN A 183 13.17 -0.35 -22.34
CA ASN A 183 14.20 0.29 -21.52
C ASN A 183 14.73 -0.73 -20.50
N THR A 184 15.94 -1.24 -20.74
CA THR A 184 16.56 -2.28 -19.93
C THR A 184 17.73 -1.66 -19.17
N LEU A 185 17.73 -1.80 -17.84
CA LEU A 185 18.84 -1.36 -17.00
C LEU A 185 20.09 -2.20 -17.35
N THR A 186 21.21 -1.54 -17.61
CA THR A 186 22.48 -2.20 -17.98
C THR A 186 23.60 -1.94 -17.00
N LYS A 187 23.56 -0.82 -16.27
CA LYS A 187 24.54 -0.50 -15.22
C LYS A 187 23.95 0.45 -14.19
N VAL A 188 24.33 0.24 -12.94
CA VAL A 188 24.15 1.19 -11.83
C VAL A 188 25.52 1.61 -11.32
N ILE A 189 25.75 2.91 -11.19
CA ILE A 189 26.92 3.48 -10.53
C ILE A 189 26.43 4.21 -9.29
N LEU A 190 26.97 3.86 -8.12
CA LEU A 190 26.78 4.58 -6.87
C LEU A 190 28.04 5.40 -6.58
N ASN A 191 27.89 6.71 -6.47
CA ASN A 191 28.96 7.65 -6.14
C ASN A 191 28.91 7.96 -4.64
N GLU A 192 29.93 7.52 -3.91
CA GLU A 192 30.14 7.84 -2.50
C GLU A 192 31.38 8.74 -2.34
N ASP A 193 31.52 9.38 -1.17
CA ASP A 193 32.44 10.51 -0.97
C ASP A 193 33.89 10.28 -1.45
N GLN A 194 34.39 9.03 -1.43
CA GLN A 194 35.76 8.71 -1.86
C GLN A 194 35.88 7.59 -2.90
N HIS A 195 34.77 7.00 -3.36
CA HIS A 195 34.83 5.88 -4.31
C HIS A 195 33.51 5.68 -5.05
N GLN A 196 33.58 4.91 -6.13
CA GLN A 196 32.41 4.47 -6.89
C GLN A 196 32.20 2.98 -6.73
N GLN A 197 30.93 2.57 -6.60
CA GLN A 197 30.51 1.17 -6.66
C GLN A 197 29.72 0.94 -7.95
N PHE A 198 29.88 -0.24 -8.53
CA PHE A 198 29.27 -0.62 -9.81
C PHE A 198 28.43 -1.87 -9.61
N PHE A 199 27.20 -1.84 -10.10
CA PHE A 199 26.26 -2.97 -10.03
C PHE A 199 25.63 -3.19 -11.40
N ASP A 200 25.36 -4.44 -11.74
CA ASP A 200 24.70 -4.80 -13.00
C ASP A 200 23.17 -4.83 -12.84
N THR A 201 22.68 -4.94 -11.60
CA THR A 201 21.25 -4.98 -11.30
C THR A 201 20.85 -4.03 -10.17
N GLU A 202 19.56 -3.69 -10.10
CA GLU A 202 19.02 -2.96 -8.94
C GLU A 202 19.00 -3.84 -7.67
N ASP A 203 18.83 -5.16 -7.81
CA ASP A 203 18.86 -6.08 -6.67
C ASP A 203 20.21 -6.05 -5.94
N GLU A 204 21.32 -6.00 -6.69
CA GLU A 204 22.67 -5.85 -6.13
C GLU A 204 22.86 -4.52 -5.39
N LEU A 205 22.36 -3.41 -5.94
CA LEU A 205 22.36 -2.11 -5.25
C LEU A 205 21.56 -2.20 -3.94
N VAL A 206 20.39 -2.87 -3.96
CA VAL A 206 19.58 -3.05 -2.75
C VAL A 206 20.29 -3.91 -1.72
N GLN A 207 20.96 -4.99 -2.12
CA GLN A 207 21.76 -5.82 -1.19
C GLN A 207 22.87 -4.98 -0.54
N TYR A 208 23.60 -4.21 -1.35
CA TYR A 208 24.64 -3.31 -0.88
C TYR A 208 24.11 -2.27 0.11
N PHE A 209 22.97 -1.64 -0.21
CA PHE A 209 22.27 -0.73 0.69
C PHE A 209 21.89 -1.38 2.02
N LEU A 210 21.33 -2.60 1.99
CA LEU A 210 20.94 -3.30 3.21
C LEU A 210 22.14 -3.68 4.07
N HIS A 211 23.30 -4.02 3.47
CA HIS A 211 24.55 -4.22 4.19
C HIS A 211 25.08 -2.94 4.84
N GLN A 212 24.96 -1.80 4.16
CA GLN A 212 25.32 -0.52 4.77
C GLN A 212 24.36 -0.14 5.91
N LEU A 213 23.07 -0.34 5.71
CA LEU A 213 22.02 0.08 6.65
C LEU A 213 22.03 -0.75 7.94
N CYS A 214 22.07 -2.08 7.83
CA CYS A 214 21.96 -2.98 8.98
C CYS A 214 23.28 -3.06 9.73
N LYS A 215 23.26 -2.73 11.03
CA LYS A 215 24.36 -2.90 11.98
C LYS A 215 24.16 -4.15 12.84
N ASN A 216 25.09 -4.43 13.74
CA ASN A 216 24.98 -5.55 14.68
C ASN A 216 23.65 -5.49 15.46
N ASN A 217 22.95 -6.61 15.54
CA ASN A 217 21.62 -6.76 16.17
C ASN A 217 20.45 -6.06 15.43
N ASP A 218 20.68 -5.51 14.25
CA ASP A 218 19.58 -5.09 13.38
C ASP A 218 18.94 -6.31 12.70
N GLN A 219 17.65 -6.23 12.43
CA GLN A 219 16.91 -7.27 11.72
C GLN A 219 15.88 -6.67 10.76
N ILE A 220 15.53 -7.46 9.75
CA ILE A 220 14.61 -7.07 8.70
C ILE A 220 13.28 -7.80 8.89
N ILE A 221 12.18 -7.07 8.78
CA ILE A 221 10.83 -7.62 8.65
C ILE A 221 10.41 -7.41 7.19
N LEU A 222 10.32 -8.50 6.42
CA LEU A 222 10.08 -8.48 4.98
C LEU A 222 8.59 -8.68 4.66
N ASP A 223 7.93 -7.65 4.13
CA ASP A 223 6.50 -7.71 3.78
C ASP A 223 6.24 -8.00 2.28
N ARG A 224 7.26 -7.86 1.42
CA ARG A 224 7.16 -8.00 -0.04
C ARG A 224 8.09 -9.11 -0.59
N PRO A 225 7.99 -10.38 -0.13
CA PRO A 225 8.93 -11.44 -0.51
C PRO A 225 8.97 -11.79 -2.00
N HIS A 226 7.91 -11.58 -2.77
CA HIS A 226 7.95 -11.80 -4.22
C HIS A 226 8.85 -10.83 -5.00
N GLU A 227 8.97 -9.61 -4.51
CA GLU A 227 9.73 -8.54 -5.15
C GLU A 227 11.17 -8.54 -4.63
N LEU A 228 11.38 -8.91 -3.36
CA LEU A 228 12.68 -8.82 -2.68
C LEU A 228 13.24 -10.17 -2.25
N GLY A 229 12.60 -11.28 -2.63
CA GLY A 229 13.04 -12.62 -2.25
C GLY A 229 14.45 -12.94 -2.76
N ASN A 230 14.79 -12.51 -3.98
CA ASN A 230 16.11 -12.70 -4.56
C ASN A 230 17.16 -11.81 -3.87
N VAL A 231 16.82 -10.55 -3.59
CA VAL A 231 17.63 -9.64 -2.76
C VAL A 231 17.98 -10.31 -1.43
N ILE A 232 16.97 -10.84 -0.73
CA ILE A 232 17.15 -11.47 0.59
C ILE A 232 17.92 -12.79 0.50
N ALA A 233 17.70 -13.59 -0.54
CA ALA A 233 18.43 -14.84 -0.75
C ALA A 233 19.94 -14.60 -0.93
N GLY A 234 20.34 -13.51 -1.59
CA GLY A 234 21.75 -13.11 -1.73
C GLY A 234 22.32 -12.31 -0.56
N LEU A 235 21.49 -11.88 0.39
CA LEU A 235 21.94 -11.11 1.56
C LEU A 235 22.61 -12.01 2.60
N ASN A 236 23.76 -11.58 3.14
CA ASN A 236 24.52 -12.25 4.21
C ASN A 236 23.61 -12.77 5.35
N GLN A 237 23.82 -14.02 5.76
CA GLN A 237 23.04 -14.70 6.81
C GLN A 237 23.16 -14.06 8.20
N SER A 238 24.20 -13.27 8.46
CA SER A 238 24.35 -12.51 9.71
C SER A 238 23.27 -11.48 9.96
N ILE A 239 22.51 -11.07 8.92
CA ILE A 239 21.33 -10.20 9.06
C ILE A 239 20.07 -11.07 9.18
N PRO A 240 19.42 -11.14 10.36
CA PRO A 240 18.19 -11.91 10.55
C PRO A 240 17.04 -11.30 9.74
N VAL A 241 16.25 -12.16 9.11
CA VAL A 241 15.08 -11.75 8.32
C VAL A 241 13.85 -12.52 8.79
N ILE A 242 12.82 -11.80 9.23
CA ILE A 242 11.48 -12.33 9.49
C ILE A 242 10.64 -12.02 8.25
N VAL A 243 10.03 -13.03 7.62
CA VAL A 243 9.17 -12.83 6.45
C VAL A 243 7.70 -12.85 6.84
N VAL A 244 6.92 -11.90 6.33
CA VAL A 244 5.48 -11.77 6.61
C VAL A 244 4.69 -12.14 5.35
N LEU A 245 3.78 -13.10 5.47
CA LEU A 245 2.89 -13.49 4.36
C LEU A 245 1.53 -12.79 4.50
N HIS A 246 1.27 -11.82 3.62
CA HIS A 246 0.01 -11.03 3.60
C HIS A 246 -1.17 -11.69 2.88
N SER A 247 -0.97 -12.88 2.32
CA SER A 247 -1.97 -13.64 1.57
C SER A 247 -1.81 -15.13 1.85
N THR A 248 -2.83 -15.91 1.48
CA THR A 248 -2.74 -17.37 1.39
C THR A 248 -1.48 -17.80 0.63
N HIS A 249 -0.78 -18.80 1.17
CA HIS A 249 0.44 -19.37 0.58
C HIS A 249 0.13 -20.33 -0.58
N LEU A 250 -1.08 -20.89 -0.59
CA LEU A 250 -1.57 -21.85 -1.58
C LEU A 250 -2.06 -21.18 -2.86
N SER A 251 -1.77 -21.79 -4.01
CA SER A 251 -2.38 -21.46 -5.30
C SER A 251 -3.88 -21.77 -5.31
N GLY A 252 -4.62 -21.24 -6.29
CA GLY A 252 -6.09 -21.30 -6.30
C GLY A 252 -6.71 -22.70 -6.31
N ALA A 253 -5.93 -23.76 -6.55
CA ALA A 253 -6.38 -25.15 -6.48
C ALA A 253 -5.93 -25.88 -5.20
N GLY A 254 -5.31 -25.18 -4.23
CA GLY A 254 -4.82 -25.77 -2.98
C GLY A 254 -3.55 -26.62 -3.10
N ASN A 255 -3.19 -27.09 -4.30
CA ASN A 255 -2.17 -28.14 -4.48
C ASN A 255 -0.71 -27.65 -4.59
N GLY A 256 -0.41 -26.41 -4.21
CA GLY A 256 0.98 -25.95 -4.25
C GLY A 256 1.19 -24.48 -3.91
N ILE A 257 2.43 -24.12 -3.62
CA ILE A 257 2.84 -22.77 -3.23
C ILE A 257 2.69 -21.79 -4.40
N LYS A 258 2.06 -20.64 -4.15
CA LYS A 258 1.98 -19.54 -5.13
C LYS A 258 3.38 -19.19 -5.63
N SER A 259 3.50 -18.91 -6.93
CA SER A 259 4.76 -18.44 -7.53
C SER A 259 5.40 -17.29 -6.74
N PHE A 260 4.55 -16.39 -6.24
CA PHE A 260 4.87 -15.25 -5.39
C PHE A 260 5.66 -15.58 -4.10
N TYR A 261 5.51 -16.80 -3.57
CA TYR A 261 6.20 -17.23 -2.35
C TYR A 261 7.25 -18.32 -2.60
N LYS A 262 7.44 -18.79 -3.84
CA LYS A 262 8.41 -19.87 -4.14
C LYS A 262 9.80 -19.57 -3.61
N THR A 263 10.30 -18.35 -3.77
CA THR A 263 11.63 -17.96 -3.27
C THR A 263 11.74 -18.07 -1.75
N VAL A 264 10.65 -17.85 -1.01
CA VAL A 264 10.63 -18.04 0.45
C VAL A 264 10.73 -19.53 0.80
N PHE A 265 9.84 -20.34 0.22
CA PHE A 265 9.77 -21.78 0.53
C PHE A 265 10.98 -22.57 0.01
N ASN A 266 11.66 -22.09 -1.03
CA ASN A 266 12.90 -22.68 -1.52
C ASN A 266 14.13 -22.31 -0.66
N ASN A 267 14.03 -21.28 0.18
CA ASN A 267 15.14 -20.75 0.98
C ASN A 267 14.74 -20.61 2.46
N LEU A 268 13.99 -21.56 3.02
CA LEU A 268 13.44 -21.46 4.38
C LEU A 268 14.50 -21.09 5.43
N THR A 269 15.69 -21.73 5.39
CA THR A 269 16.77 -21.50 6.35
C THR A 269 17.37 -20.08 6.28
N ARG A 270 17.04 -19.29 5.26
CA ARG A 270 17.42 -17.86 5.20
C ARG A 270 16.66 -17.02 6.22
N TYR A 271 15.46 -17.45 6.63
CA TYR A 271 14.57 -16.67 7.47
C TYR A 271 14.65 -17.11 8.93
N LYS A 272 14.68 -16.13 9.86
CA LYS A 272 14.55 -16.37 11.31
C LYS A 272 13.20 -17.02 11.63
N ALA A 273 12.15 -16.56 10.95
CA ALA A 273 10.80 -17.07 11.10
C ALA A 273 9.89 -16.61 9.94
N ILE A 274 8.78 -17.31 9.77
CA ILE A 274 7.63 -16.89 8.96
C ILE A 274 6.56 -16.35 9.90
N VAL A 275 6.04 -15.16 9.61
CA VAL A 275 4.87 -14.59 10.29
C VAL A 275 3.67 -14.66 9.36
N VAL A 276 2.57 -15.20 9.88
CA VAL A 276 1.25 -15.24 9.23
C VAL A 276 0.21 -14.63 10.14
N SER A 277 -0.96 -14.29 9.60
CA SER A 277 -1.96 -13.51 10.34
C SER A 277 -3.09 -14.32 10.98
N THR A 278 -3.16 -15.62 10.71
CA THR A 278 -4.26 -16.49 11.16
C THR A 278 -3.71 -17.77 11.76
N GLU A 279 -4.39 -18.33 12.74
CA GLU A 279 -3.96 -19.55 13.42
C GLU A 279 -3.95 -20.75 12.47
N LYS A 280 -5.01 -20.88 11.65
CA LYS A 280 -5.12 -21.98 10.67
C LYS A 280 -3.98 -21.95 9.64
N GLN A 281 -3.66 -20.79 9.05
CA GLN A 281 -2.52 -20.68 8.14
C GLN A 281 -1.18 -21.00 8.84
N CYS A 282 -1.05 -20.67 10.13
CA CYS A 282 0.15 -20.97 10.91
C CYS A 282 0.36 -22.48 11.00
N GLN A 283 -0.68 -23.21 11.36
CA GLN A 283 -0.68 -24.67 11.46
C GLN A 283 -0.39 -25.33 10.11
N ASP A 284 -1.09 -24.91 9.05
CA ASP A 284 -0.93 -25.45 7.70
C ASP A 284 0.51 -25.30 7.19
N ILE A 285 1.11 -24.11 7.36
CA ILE A 285 2.49 -23.88 6.91
C ILE A 285 3.47 -24.67 7.79
N SER A 286 3.32 -24.64 9.11
CA SER A 286 4.19 -25.41 10.03
C SER A 286 4.24 -26.88 9.68
N GLN A 287 3.08 -27.48 9.39
CA GLN A 287 2.98 -28.86 8.93
C GLN A 287 3.63 -29.04 7.55
N TYR A 288 3.33 -28.16 6.59
CA TYR A 288 3.86 -28.24 5.22
C TYR A 288 5.39 -28.16 5.16
N ILE A 289 6.01 -27.33 6.01
CA ILE A 289 7.47 -27.18 6.06
C ILE A 289 8.13 -28.09 7.10
N GLU A 290 7.37 -28.98 7.75
CA GLU A 290 7.84 -29.90 8.80
C GLU A 290 8.58 -29.16 9.94
N ASN A 291 8.08 -27.98 10.33
CA ASN A 291 8.68 -27.13 11.37
C ASN A 291 10.17 -26.79 11.15
N LYS A 292 10.68 -26.78 9.90
CA LYS A 292 12.08 -26.44 9.58
C LYS A 292 12.53 -25.09 10.13
N ILE A 293 11.61 -24.12 10.18
CA ILE A 293 11.78 -22.84 10.84
C ILE A 293 10.50 -22.47 11.59
N PRO A 294 10.56 -21.58 12.60
CA PRO A 294 9.37 -21.12 13.30
C PRO A 294 8.36 -20.45 12.35
N VAL A 295 7.09 -20.84 12.45
CA VAL A 295 5.96 -20.12 11.88
C VAL A 295 5.12 -19.58 13.03
N ILE A 296 4.87 -18.27 13.04
CA ILE A 296 4.24 -17.59 14.16
C ILE A 296 3.00 -16.83 13.69
N ASN A 297 1.88 -17.03 14.39
CA ASN A 297 0.67 -16.26 14.18
C ASN A 297 0.76 -14.87 14.85
N ILE A 298 1.01 -13.84 14.03
CA ILE A 298 0.91 -12.44 14.42
C ILE A 298 0.02 -11.68 13.43
N PRO A 299 -1.22 -11.32 13.85
CA PRO A 299 -2.10 -10.46 13.07
C PRO A 299 -1.44 -9.16 12.59
N VAL A 300 -1.70 -8.79 11.35
CA VAL A 300 -1.16 -7.57 10.72
C VAL A 300 -1.93 -6.29 11.06
N GLY A 301 -3.10 -6.43 11.68
CA GLY A 301 -3.93 -5.34 12.19
C GLY A 301 -4.07 -5.41 13.71
N TYR A 302 -4.42 -4.28 14.30
CA TYR A 302 -4.78 -4.20 15.72
C TYR A 302 -5.88 -3.15 15.92
N VAL A 303 -6.64 -3.29 17.00
CA VAL A 303 -7.63 -2.30 17.44
C VAL A 303 -6.93 -1.24 18.28
N ALA A 304 -6.92 0.00 17.78
CA ALA A 304 -6.32 1.14 18.48
C ALA A 304 -7.26 1.75 19.53
N ASN A 305 -8.57 1.85 19.23
CA ASN A 305 -9.55 2.44 20.13
C ASN A 305 -10.29 1.35 20.93
N LEU A 306 -9.77 1.01 22.11
CA LEU A 306 -10.41 0.04 23.01
C LEU A 306 -11.64 0.62 23.75
N LYS A 307 -11.88 1.92 23.64
CA LYS A 307 -12.98 2.62 24.32
C LYS A 307 -14.17 2.91 23.40
N TYR A 308 -14.16 2.39 22.17
CA TYR A 308 -15.30 2.57 21.30
C TYR A 308 -16.55 1.97 21.95
N GLN A 309 -17.61 2.77 22.03
CA GLN A 309 -18.90 2.34 22.53
C GLN A 309 -19.89 2.34 21.39
N PHE A 310 -20.66 1.26 21.30
CA PHE A 310 -21.74 1.17 20.34
C PHE A 310 -22.78 2.27 20.60
N ASP A 311 -23.14 3.00 19.54
CA ASP A 311 -24.23 3.96 19.54
C ASP A 311 -25.13 3.68 18.33
N ILE A 312 -26.34 3.19 18.60
CA ILE A 312 -27.32 2.89 17.55
C ILE A 312 -27.68 4.15 16.74
N ASN A 313 -27.61 5.35 17.33
CA ASN A 313 -28.00 6.58 16.63
C ASN A 313 -26.98 7.00 15.57
N GLN A 314 -25.78 6.42 15.59
CA GLN A 314 -24.80 6.61 14.53
C GLN A 314 -25.09 5.75 13.31
N LYS A 315 -25.93 4.69 13.44
CA LYS A 315 -26.25 3.76 12.36
C LYS A 315 -27.31 4.35 11.42
N GLU A 316 -27.02 4.31 10.13
CA GLU A 316 -27.96 4.68 9.06
C GLU A 316 -28.72 3.42 8.61
N LYS A 317 -30.05 3.49 8.64
CA LYS A 317 -30.91 2.35 8.30
C LYS A 317 -30.73 1.91 6.84
N ASN A 318 -30.64 0.60 6.60
CA ASN A 318 -30.37 -0.06 5.33
C ASN A 318 -29.04 0.35 4.67
N HIS A 319 -28.08 0.85 5.46
CA HIS A 319 -26.76 1.24 4.99
C HIS A 319 -25.77 0.08 5.12
N ILE A 320 -25.26 -0.39 3.98
CA ILE A 320 -24.26 -1.44 3.88
C ILE A 320 -22.97 -0.83 3.32
N ILE A 321 -21.83 -1.23 3.88
CA ILE A 321 -20.52 -0.81 3.40
C ILE A 321 -19.74 -1.98 2.79
N SER A 322 -18.91 -1.70 1.78
CA SER A 322 -17.85 -2.61 1.37
C SER A 322 -16.53 -1.86 1.21
N ILE A 323 -15.45 -2.47 1.68
CA ILE A 323 -14.10 -1.91 1.64
C ILE A 323 -13.16 -2.93 1.02
N ALA A 324 -12.77 -2.68 -0.23
CA ALA A 324 -11.92 -3.61 -0.97
C ALA A 324 -11.20 -2.93 -2.14
N ARG A 325 -10.11 -3.53 -2.60
CA ARG A 325 -9.59 -3.21 -3.93
C ARG A 325 -10.60 -3.65 -4.98
N LEU A 326 -10.82 -2.84 -6.01
CA LEU A 326 -11.76 -3.15 -7.09
C LEU A 326 -11.08 -4.02 -8.15
N VAL A 327 -10.83 -5.27 -7.78
CA VAL A 327 -10.17 -6.31 -8.58
C VAL A 327 -10.99 -7.60 -8.54
N GLU A 328 -10.84 -8.46 -9.54
CA GLU A 328 -11.68 -9.64 -9.75
C GLU A 328 -11.81 -10.55 -8.51
N ASN A 329 -10.71 -10.78 -7.78
CA ASN A 329 -10.72 -11.68 -6.63
C ASN A 329 -11.50 -11.13 -5.42
N LYS A 330 -12.00 -9.89 -5.46
CA LYS A 330 -12.89 -9.33 -4.44
C LYS A 330 -14.37 -9.55 -4.77
N GLN A 331 -14.67 -10.04 -5.98
CA GLN A 331 -15.99 -10.44 -6.45
C GLN A 331 -17.07 -9.38 -6.18
N ILE A 332 -16.77 -8.10 -6.44
CA ILE A 332 -17.71 -6.98 -6.23
C ILE A 332 -19.03 -7.20 -6.99
N LYS A 333 -18.98 -7.89 -8.13
CA LYS A 333 -20.15 -8.35 -8.88
C LYS A 333 -21.14 -9.14 -8.02
N HIS A 334 -20.65 -9.98 -7.11
CA HIS A 334 -21.51 -10.75 -6.21
C HIS A 334 -22.26 -9.83 -5.23
N GLN A 335 -21.60 -8.79 -4.70
CA GLN A 335 -22.27 -7.81 -3.84
C GLN A 335 -23.35 -7.04 -4.60
N ILE A 336 -23.08 -6.68 -5.86
CA ILE A 336 -24.07 -6.01 -6.73
C ILE A 336 -25.28 -6.93 -6.97
N GLU A 337 -25.06 -8.23 -7.22
CA GLU A 337 -26.14 -9.22 -7.36
C GLU A 337 -26.93 -9.42 -6.06
N VAL A 338 -26.27 -9.39 -4.89
CA VAL A 338 -26.94 -9.40 -3.59
C VAL A 338 -27.88 -8.20 -3.46
N ILE A 339 -27.41 -6.99 -3.79
CA ILE A 339 -28.25 -5.78 -3.73
C ILE A 339 -29.41 -5.87 -4.70
N LYS A 340 -29.18 -6.30 -5.95
CA LYS A 340 -30.24 -6.52 -6.95
C LYS A 340 -31.41 -7.34 -6.41
N GLN A 341 -31.13 -8.43 -5.70
CA GLN A 341 -32.18 -9.28 -5.12
C GLN A 341 -32.86 -8.63 -3.91
N LEU A 342 -32.12 -7.85 -3.10
CA LEU A 342 -32.63 -7.22 -1.90
C LEU A 342 -33.48 -5.97 -2.13
N VAL A 343 -33.27 -5.21 -3.22
CA VAL A 343 -34.02 -3.95 -3.49
C VAL A 343 -35.54 -4.16 -3.42
N THR A 344 -36.04 -5.31 -3.87
CA THR A 344 -37.48 -5.62 -3.83
C THR A 344 -38.07 -5.68 -2.42
N LYS A 345 -37.28 -6.12 -1.44
CA LYS A 345 -37.68 -6.22 -0.02
C LYS A 345 -37.25 -4.99 0.78
N HIS A 346 -36.15 -4.35 0.39
CA HIS A 346 -35.56 -3.19 1.05
C HIS A 346 -35.38 -2.05 0.04
N PRO A 347 -36.45 -1.32 -0.34
CA PRO A 347 -36.39 -0.29 -1.39
C PRO A 347 -35.46 0.88 -1.11
N ASN A 348 -34.99 1.05 0.13
CA ASN A 348 -34.07 2.12 0.53
C ASN A 348 -32.65 1.59 0.80
N ILE A 349 -32.35 0.34 0.44
CA ILE A 349 -31.03 -0.25 0.66
C ILE A 349 -29.94 0.50 -0.11
N GLN A 350 -28.81 0.72 0.56
CA GLN A 350 -27.64 1.33 -0.03
C GLN A 350 -26.39 0.50 0.25
N LEU A 351 -25.64 0.19 -0.79
CA LEU A 351 -24.29 -0.35 -0.74
C LEU A 351 -23.29 0.74 -1.11
N ASN A 352 -22.50 1.14 -0.13
CA ASN A 352 -21.46 2.16 -0.26
C ASN A 352 -20.09 1.49 -0.37
N ILE A 353 -19.50 1.54 -1.57
CA ILE A 353 -18.25 0.84 -1.90
C ILE A 353 -17.07 1.81 -1.85
N TYR A 354 -16.11 1.51 -0.97
CA TYR A 354 -14.87 2.26 -0.81
C TYR A 354 -13.67 1.44 -1.29
N GLY A 355 -12.82 2.08 -2.08
CA GLY A 355 -11.61 1.49 -2.63
C GLY A 355 -11.34 1.93 -4.07
N HIS A 356 -10.30 1.35 -4.66
CA HIS A 356 -9.92 1.62 -6.03
C HIS A 356 -9.40 0.34 -6.69
N GLY A 357 -9.40 0.32 -8.02
CA GLY A 357 -8.91 -0.81 -8.82
C GLY A 357 -9.39 -0.70 -10.27
N ASN A 358 -8.90 -1.60 -11.10
CA ASN A 358 -9.17 -1.63 -12.53
C ASN A 358 -10.59 -2.11 -12.89
N GLY A 359 -11.30 -2.77 -11.97
CA GLY A 359 -12.67 -3.23 -12.18
C GLY A 359 -13.74 -2.13 -12.09
N LEU A 360 -13.40 -0.89 -11.70
CA LEU A 360 -14.40 0.16 -11.43
C LEU A 360 -15.34 0.42 -12.61
N SER A 361 -14.82 0.53 -13.83
CA SER A 361 -15.66 0.80 -15.02
C SER A 361 -16.64 -0.34 -15.29
N GLU A 362 -16.18 -1.58 -15.19
CA GLU A 362 -17.02 -2.78 -15.35
C GLU A 362 -18.12 -2.85 -14.28
N TYR A 363 -17.78 -2.54 -13.03
CA TYR A 363 -18.75 -2.57 -11.93
C TYR A 363 -19.78 -1.44 -12.03
N ARG A 364 -19.40 -0.26 -12.52
CA ARG A 364 -20.35 0.82 -12.82
C ARG A 364 -21.32 0.43 -13.92
N GLN A 365 -20.82 -0.16 -15.01
CA GLN A 365 -21.67 -0.65 -16.10
C GLN A 365 -22.68 -1.68 -15.57
N LEU A 366 -22.25 -2.63 -14.75
CA LEU A 366 -23.14 -3.63 -14.17
C LEU A 366 -24.24 -3.01 -13.29
N VAL A 367 -23.89 -1.98 -12.50
CA VAL A 367 -24.87 -1.24 -11.67
C VAL A 367 -25.89 -0.51 -12.55
N GLU A 368 -25.46 0.08 -13.66
CA GLU A 368 -26.36 0.73 -14.63
C GLU A 368 -27.28 -0.28 -15.33
N ASP A 369 -26.71 -1.40 -15.80
CA ASP A 369 -27.44 -2.48 -16.47
C ASP A 369 -28.52 -3.12 -15.58
N TYR A 370 -28.26 -3.17 -14.27
CA TYR A 370 -29.22 -3.67 -13.28
C TYR A 370 -30.14 -2.59 -12.71
N HIS A 371 -30.04 -1.34 -13.18
CA HIS A 371 -30.81 -0.20 -12.67
C HIS A 371 -30.65 0.05 -11.17
N LEU A 372 -29.42 -0.13 -10.65
CA LEU A 372 -29.08 -0.01 -9.23
C LEU A 372 -28.33 1.28 -8.89
N SER A 373 -28.30 2.27 -9.79
CA SER A 373 -27.52 3.49 -9.61
C SER A 373 -27.88 4.28 -8.35
N GLU A 374 -29.11 4.14 -7.83
CA GLU A 374 -29.53 4.72 -6.54
C GLU A 374 -29.16 3.88 -5.32
N HIS A 375 -28.91 2.59 -5.51
CA HIS A 375 -28.63 1.63 -4.44
C HIS A 375 -27.14 1.32 -4.28
N VAL A 376 -26.31 1.51 -5.31
CA VAL A 376 -24.88 1.19 -5.25
C VAL A 376 -24.05 2.42 -5.59
N LYS A 377 -23.26 2.92 -4.63
CA LYS A 377 -22.45 4.12 -4.79
C LYS A 377 -20.96 3.80 -4.61
N PHE A 378 -20.12 4.29 -5.52
CA PHE A 378 -18.66 4.12 -5.47
C PHE A 378 -17.98 5.42 -5.01
N HIS A 379 -17.33 5.38 -3.85
CA HIS A 379 -16.74 6.56 -3.19
C HIS A 379 -15.23 6.73 -3.41
N GLY A 380 -14.59 5.76 -4.07
CA GLY A 380 -13.14 5.78 -4.25
C GLY A 380 -12.38 5.41 -2.96
N PHE A 381 -11.07 5.65 -2.96
CA PHE A 381 -10.20 5.33 -1.82
C PHE A 381 -10.26 6.42 -0.76
N LYS A 382 -10.46 6.02 0.51
CA LYS A 382 -10.46 6.92 1.66
C LYS A 382 -9.44 6.44 2.70
N THR A 383 -8.54 7.33 3.11
CA THR A 383 -7.46 7.02 4.08
C THR A 383 -7.98 6.75 5.49
N HIS A 384 -9.03 7.47 5.91
CA HIS A 384 -9.68 7.34 7.21
C HIS A 384 -11.13 6.88 7.01
N ILE A 385 -11.39 5.59 7.21
CA ILE A 385 -12.68 4.98 6.83
C ILE A 385 -13.60 4.68 8.02
N ASN A 386 -13.08 4.71 9.25
CA ASN A 386 -13.82 4.28 10.45
C ASN A 386 -15.15 5.01 10.65
N GLU A 387 -15.21 6.32 10.37
CA GLU A 387 -16.45 7.10 10.46
C GLU A 387 -17.52 6.62 9.47
N GLU A 388 -17.12 6.17 8.27
CA GLU A 388 -18.07 5.63 7.30
C GLU A 388 -18.49 4.20 7.67
N ILE A 389 -17.57 3.40 8.22
CA ILE A 389 -17.93 2.07 8.71
C ILE A 389 -18.91 2.18 9.89
N ALA A 390 -18.68 3.12 10.80
CA ALA A 390 -19.52 3.31 11.98
C ALA A 390 -20.99 3.62 11.62
N LYS A 391 -21.22 4.32 10.49
CA LYS A 391 -22.57 4.60 9.96
C LYS A 391 -23.28 3.37 9.39
N ALA A 392 -22.54 2.39 8.89
CA ALA A 392 -23.13 1.21 8.28
C ALA A 392 -23.71 0.25 9.32
N GLU A 393 -24.87 -0.35 8.99
CA GLU A 393 -25.45 -1.47 9.74
C GLU A 393 -24.66 -2.76 9.52
N LEU A 394 -24.16 -2.97 8.30
CA LEU A 394 -23.46 -4.20 7.91
C LEU A 394 -22.28 -3.88 6.98
N MET A 395 -21.24 -4.71 7.03
CA MET A 395 -20.22 -4.78 5.99
C MET A 395 -20.35 -6.08 5.19
N LEU A 396 -20.25 -5.98 3.86
CA LEU A 396 -20.16 -7.14 2.96
C LEU A 396 -18.74 -7.39 2.47
N SER A 397 -18.30 -8.65 2.56
CA SER A 397 -17.02 -9.13 2.05
C SER A 397 -17.19 -10.40 1.20
N THR A 398 -17.02 -10.27 -0.11
CA THR A 398 -17.19 -11.37 -1.09
C THR A 398 -15.85 -11.83 -1.65
N SER A 399 -14.77 -11.74 -0.88
CA SER A 399 -13.44 -12.08 -1.36
C SER A 399 -13.28 -13.57 -1.69
N LYS A 400 -12.61 -13.86 -2.80
CA LYS A 400 -12.25 -15.23 -3.18
C LYS A 400 -11.17 -15.84 -2.30
N MET A 401 -10.28 -15.00 -1.78
CA MET A 401 -9.16 -15.37 -0.93
C MET A 401 -8.80 -14.19 -0.02
N GLU A 402 -8.40 -14.47 1.21
CA GLU A 402 -7.95 -13.48 2.18
C GLU A 402 -6.71 -13.96 2.95
N GLY A 403 -5.85 -13.02 3.31
CA GLY A 403 -4.80 -13.24 4.32
C GLY A 403 -5.39 -13.09 5.72
N PHE A 404 -5.61 -11.84 6.13
CA PHE A 404 -6.17 -11.52 7.45
C PHE A 404 -7.56 -10.89 7.41
N GLY A 405 -7.83 -10.01 6.43
CA GLY A 405 -9.09 -9.23 6.40
C GLY A 405 -9.03 -7.96 7.25
N LEU A 406 -8.07 -7.05 7.01
CA LEU A 406 -7.96 -5.78 7.73
C LEU A 406 -9.27 -4.97 7.78
N ALA A 407 -10.01 -4.92 6.67
CA ALA A 407 -11.30 -4.22 6.61
C ALA A 407 -12.37 -4.88 7.51
N ILE A 408 -12.34 -6.20 7.67
CA ILE A 408 -13.23 -6.94 8.57
C ILE A 408 -12.90 -6.55 10.01
N LEU A 409 -11.61 -6.56 10.39
CA LEU A 409 -11.21 -6.13 11.73
C LEU A 409 -11.60 -4.67 12.02
N GLU A 410 -11.41 -3.77 11.05
CA GLU A 410 -11.83 -2.37 11.17
C GLU A 410 -13.33 -2.24 11.37
N SER A 411 -14.12 -3.02 10.63
CA SER A 411 -15.58 -3.05 10.78
C SER A 411 -16.02 -3.53 12.15
N LEU A 412 -15.45 -4.64 12.61
CA LEU A 412 -15.77 -5.19 13.92
C LEU A 412 -15.37 -4.21 15.04
N SER A 413 -14.23 -3.53 14.90
CA SER A 413 -13.72 -2.57 15.90
C SER A 413 -14.62 -1.36 16.16
N VAL A 414 -15.53 -1.03 15.24
CA VAL A 414 -16.52 0.05 15.39
C VAL A 414 -17.97 -0.48 15.46
N GLY A 415 -18.12 -1.75 15.81
CA GLY A 415 -19.43 -2.37 16.01
C GLY A 415 -20.25 -2.46 14.73
N THR A 416 -19.62 -2.73 13.60
CA THR A 416 -20.31 -3.02 12.34
C THR A 416 -20.14 -4.51 12.02
N PRO A 417 -21.20 -5.33 12.20
CA PRO A 417 -21.18 -6.74 11.88
C PRO A 417 -20.84 -7.00 10.42
N VAL A 418 -20.20 -8.15 10.16
CA VAL A 418 -19.72 -8.51 8.83
C VAL A 418 -20.39 -9.77 8.34
N ILE A 419 -20.88 -9.75 7.10
CA ILE A 419 -21.26 -10.97 6.37
C ILE A 419 -20.20 -11.20 5.30
N SER A 420 -19.52 -12.34 5.38
CA SER A 420 -18.43 -12.69 4.47
C SER A 420 -18.62 -14.07 3.88
N TYR A 421 -18.04 -14.29 2.70
CA TYR A 421 -17.75 -15.67 2.29
C TYR A 421 -16.78 -16.33 3.29
N ASP A 422 -17.06 -17.60 3.58
CA ASP A 422 -16.20 -18.50 4.35
C ASP A 422 -15.10 -19.02 3.43
N VAL A 423 -13.97 -18.32 3.45
CA VAL A 423 -12.78 -18.66 2.68
C VAL A 423 -11.60 -18.74 3.61
N ASP A 424 -10.72 -19.70 3.34
CA ASP A 424 -9.44 -19.74 4.03
C ASP A 424 -8.63 -18.48 3.67
N TYR A 425 -8.17 -17.64 4.61
CA TYR A 425 -8.21 -17.79 6.08
C TYR A 425 -8.94 -16.64 6.81
N GLY A 426 -8.66 -15.39 6.42
CA GLY A 426 -8.99 -14.20 7.20
C GLY A 426 -10.41 -14.08 7.78
N PRO A 427 -11.50 -14.31 7.01
CA PRO A 427 -12.86 -14.16 7.51
C PRO A 427 -13.17 -15.00 8.75
N SER A 428 -12.83 -16.28 8.75
CA SER A 428 -13.13 -17.19 9.88
C SER A 428 -12.22 -17.00 11.08
N GLU A 429 -11.09 -16.30 10.93
CA GLU A 429 -10.27 -15.83 12.05
C GLU A 429 -10.98 -14.71 12.84
N LEU A 430 -11.75 -13.86 12.16
CA LEU A 430 -12.33 -12.62 12.71
C LEU A 430 -13.83 -12.72 13.01
N ILE A 431 -14.57 -13.48 12.20
CA ILE A 431 -16.03 -13.60 12.27
C ILE A 431 -16.37 -14.89 13.00
N GLN A 432 -17.06 -14.75 14.13
CA GLN A 432 -17.69 -15.85 14.83
C GLN A 432 -19.12 -15.98 14.32
N ASP A 433 -19.37 -17.05 13.56
CA ASP A 433 -20.64 -17.23 12.86
C ASP A 433 -21.84 -17.18 13.82
N GLY A 434 -22.83 -16.34 13.49
CA GLY A 434 -24.00 -16.15 14.32
C GLY A 434 -23.79 -15.33 15.60
N PHE A 435 -22.58 -14.81 15.85
CA PHE A 435 -22.26 -14.01 17.04
C PHE A 435 -21.97 -12.55 16.72
N ASN A 436 -20.98 -12.26 15.86
CA ASN A 436 -20.58 -10.90 15.47
C ASN A 436 -20.77 -10.63 13.96
N GLY A 437 -21.40 -11.58 13.26
CA GLY A 437 -21.50 -11.63 11.81
C GLY A 437 -21.96 -12.98 11.30
N TYR A 438 -21.84 -13.19 9.99
CA TYR A 438 -22.15 -14.46 9.34
C TYR A 438 -21.04 -14.88 8.36
N LEU A 439 -20.74 -16.17 8.37
CA LEU A 439 -19.91 -16.84 7.37
C LEU A 439 -20.82 -17.63 6.43
N VAL A 440 -20.72 -17.35 5.14
CA VAL A 440 -21.56 -17.95 4.08
C VAL A 440 -20.69 -18.76 3.13
N PRO A 441 -21.09 -19.96 2.65
CA PRO A 441 -20.32 -20.70 1.66
C PRO A 441 -19.91 -19.84 0.47
N GLN A 442 -18.67 -20.00 0.04
CA GLN A 442 -18.11 -19.21 -1.04
C GLN A 442 -18.96 -19.29 -2.32
N GLY A 443 -19.40 -18.14 -2.81
CA GLY A 443 -20.19 -18.04 -4.04
C GLY A 443 -21.69 -18.23 -3.86
N ASP A 444 -22.17 -18.58 -2.66
CA ASP A 444 -23.61 -18.69 -2.37
C ASP A 444 -24.23 -17.30 -2.16
N ILE A 445 -24.61 -16.66 -3.26
CA ILE A 445 -25.26 -15.35 -3.26
C ILE A 445 -26.62 -15.41 -2.54
N ASN A 446 -27.37 -16.51 -2.70
CA ASN A 446 -28.72 -16.63 -2.15
C ASN A 446 -28.69 -16.70 -0.62
N GLN A 447 -27.77 -17.48 -0.05
CA GLN A 447 -27.60 -17.51 1.40
C GLN A 447 -27.07 -16.17 1.93
N MET A 448 -26.21 -15.47 1.19
CA MET A 448 -25.79 -14.11 1.57
C MET A 448 -26.98 -13.14 1.59
N VAL A 449 -27.85 -13.18 0.58
CA VAL A 449 -29.11 -12.41 0.53
C VAL A 449 -29.98 -12.72 1.75
N GLU A 450 -30.17 -13.99 2.09
CA GLU A 450 -30.93 -14.41 3.27
C GLU A 450 -30.35 -13.82 4.57
N LYS A 451 -29.03 -13.91 4.78
CA LYS A 451 -28.40 -13.38 6.00
C LYS A 451 -28.46 -11.85 6.10
N VAL A 452 -28.34 -11.15 4.98
CA VAL A 452 -28.55 -9.68 4.95
C VAL A 452 -29.99 -9.34 5.29
N ASP A 453 -30.96 -9.96 4.61
CA ASP A 453 -32.41 -9.75 4.83
C ASP A 453 -32.80 -10.01 6.29
N GLN A 454 -32.24 -11.07 6.89
CA GLN A 454 -32.49 -11.44 8.27
C GLN A 454 -31.97 -10.39 9.27
N LEU A 455 -30.80 -9.79 9.05
CA LEU A 455 -30.24 -8.77 9.95
C LEU A 455 -30.90 -7.41 9.78
N LEU A 456 -31.19 -6.99 8.54
CA LEU A 456 -31.88 -5.73 8.27
C LEU A 456 -33.31 -5.70 8.85
N ASN A 457 -33.98 -6.86 8.90
CA ASN A 457 -35.32 -6.99 9.49
C ASN A 457 -35.32 -7.25 11.00
N ASN A 458 -34.16 -7.43 11.64
CA ASN A 458 -34.08 -7.75 13.07
C ASN A 458 -33.11 -6.81 13.80
N THR A 459 -33.61 -5.62 14.14
CA THR A 459 -32.84 -4.57 14.83
C THR A 459 -32.23 -5.03 16.14
N GLN A 460 -32.91 -5.86 16.93
CA GLN A 460 -32.37 -6.38 18.20
C GLN A 460 -31.15 -7.29 17.95
N LYS A 461 -31.25 -8.19 16.97
CA LYS A 461 -30.14 -9.07 16.60
C LYS A 461 -28.97 -8.28 16.01
N LEU A 462 -29.25 -7.29 15.19
CA LEU A 462 -28.25 -6.38 14.63
C LEU A 462 -27.50 -5.61 15.74
N GLN A 463 -28.22 -5.09 16.72
CA GLN A 463 -27.63 -4.43 17.91
C GLN A 463 -26.76 -5.39 18.70
N GLN A 464 -27.25 -6.61 18.96
CA GLN A 464 -26.45 -7.61 19.66
C GLN A 464 -25.17 -7.96 18.90
N PHE A 465 -25.26 -8.17 17.59
CA PHE A 465 -24.09 -8.43 16.76
C PHE A 465 -23.12 -7.25 16.80
N SER A 466 -23.62 -6.02 16.79
CA SER A 466 -22.78 -4.81 16.86
C SER A 466 -22.00 -4.71 18.17
N ILE A 467 -22.62 -5.05 19.30
CA ILE A 467 -21.96 -5.12 20.61
C ILE A 467 -20.90 -6.24 20.60
N ASN A 468 -21.27 -7.43 20.13
CA ASN A 468 -20.40 -8.60 20.02
C ASN A 468 -19.20 -8.35 19.08
N SER A 469 -19.39 -7.56 18.03
CA SER A 469 -18.31 -7.13 17.13
C SER A 469 -17.23 -6.34 17.86
N ILE A 470 -17.62 -5.40 18.72
CA ILE A 470 -16.66 -4.62 19.51
C ILE A 470 -15.92 -5.53 20.48
N GLU A 471 -16.65 -6.37 21.22
CA GLU A 471 -16.09 -7.31 22.20
C GLU A 471 -15.08 -8.26 21.55
N SER A 472 -15.48 -8.95 20.48
CA SER A 472 -14.61 -9.88 19.76
C SER A 472 -13.37 -9.20 19.16
N ALA A 473 -13.47 -7.96 18.69
CA ALA A 473 -12.32 -7.23 18.16
C ALA A 473 -11.26 -6.90 19.23
N GLN A 474 -11.62 -6.84 20.52
CA GLN A 474 -10.69 -6.51 21.61
C GLN A 474 -9.55 -7.51 21.78
N GLN A 475 -9.70 -8.76 21.30
CA GLN A 475 -8.61 -9.74 21.33
C GLN A 475 -7.41 -9.32 20.45
N TYR A 476 -7.64 -8.43 19.47
CA TYR A 476 -6.61 -7.84 18.62
C TYR A 476 -6.13 -6.47 19.13
N ASN A 477 -6.22 -6.21 20.43
CA ASN A 477 -5.72 -4.96 21.00
C ASN A 477 -4.21 -4.79 20.80
N ALA A 478 -3.76 -3.53 20.84
CA ALA A 478 -2.36 -3.17 20.63
C ALA A 478 -1.40 -3.94 21.56
N THR A 479 -1.72 -4.08 22.84
CA THR A 479 -0.87 -4.78 23.81
C THR A 479 -0.66 -6.24 23.40
N THR A 480 -1.73 -6.99 23.15
CA THR A 480 -1.66 -8.40 22.72
C THR A 480 -0.82 -8.57 21.46
N ILE A 481 -1.02 -7.73 20.43
CA ILE A 481 -0.25 -7.84 19.18
C ILE A 481 1.21 -7.44 19.40
N SER A 482 1.48 -6.42 20.22
CA SER A 482 2.85 -5.98 20.52
C SER A 482 3.66 -7.06 21.25
N THR A 483 3.04 -7.77 22.21
CA THR A 483 3.71 -8.86 22.95
C THR A 483 4.11 -10.00 22.02
N LYS A 484 3.23 -10.37 21.08
CA LYS A 484 3.56 -11.36 20.04
C LYS A 484 4.80 -10.94 19.22
N TRP A 485 4.88 -9.66 18.84
CA TRP A 485 6.06 -9.14 18.16
C TRP A 485 7.31 -9.11 19.05
N GLN A 486 7.22 -8.67 20.29
CA GLN A 486 8.38 -8.65 21.21
C GLN A 486 9.01 -10.04 21.37
N ASN A 487 8.18 -11.08 21.48
CA ASN A 487 8.65 -12.46 21.63
C ASN A 487 9.47 -12.98 20.43
N ILE A 488 9.20 -12.50 19.21
CA ILE A 488 9.93 -12.91 18.00
C ILE A 488 11.09 -11.96 17.66
N LEU A 489 11.03 -10.72 18.13
CA LEU A 489 12.07 -9.72 17.85
C LEU A 489 13.26 -9.85 18.80
N ASN A 490 13.01 -10.24 20.05
CA ASN A 490 14.05 -10.66 20.99
C ASN A 490 14.66 -12.00 20.56
#